data_AF-A0AAW9LEQ7-F1
#
_entry.id   AF-A0AAW9LEQ7-F1
#
_cell.length_a   1.000
_cell.length_b   1.000
_cell.length_c   1.000
_cell.angle_alpha   90.00
_cell.angle_beta   90.00
_cell.angle_gamma   90.00
#
_symmetry.space_group_name_H-M   'P 1'
#
loop_
_entity.id
_entity.type
_entity.pdbx_description
1 polymer ?
#
loop_
_entity_poly.entity_id
_entity_poly.type
_entity_poly.pdbx_seq_one_letter_code
_entity_poly.pdbx_strand_id
1 'polypeptide(L)' 'MASVPDLDRWDASAAVGVVALLVVAYVLVPTPTVQYVAWLAVFCIWMAWFVFFGVKWLYRAE' A
#
# COMPACT_ATOMS: atom_id res chain seq x y z
N MET A 1 -25.81 -4.80 -4.85
CA MET A 1 -24.59 -4.43 -4.10
C MET A 1 -23.42 -4.86 -4.96
N ALA A 2 -22.54 -3.93 -5.36
CA ALA A 2 -21.35 -4.29 -6.12
C ALA A 2 -20.55 -5.34 -5.33
N SER A 3 -20.22 -6.48 -5.94
CA SER A 3 -19.38 -7.49 -5.31
C SER A 3 -18.01 -6.91 -5.00
N VAL A 4 -17.44 -7.26 -3.85
CA VAL A 4 -16.08 -6.86 -3.50
C VAL A 4 -15.16 -7.32 -4.63
N PRO A 5 -14.38 -6.41 -5.26
CA PRO A 5 -13.46 -6.78 -6.32
C PRO A 5 -12.51 -7.87 -5.83
N ASP A 6 -12.27 -8.87 -6.67
CA ASP A 6 -11.38 -9.99 -6.33
C ASP A 6 -10.02 -9.46 -5.87
N LEU A 7 -9.53 -10.00 -4.75
CA LEU A 7 -8.31 -9.57 -4.08
C LEU A 7 -7.14 -9.84 -5.03
N ASP A 8 -6.56 -8.77 -5.57
CA ASP A 8 -5.62 -8.86 -6.68
C ASP A 8 -4.19 -8.99 -6.15
N ARG A 9 -3.28 -9.52 -6.96
CA ARG A 9 -1.84 -9.63 -6.63
C ARG A 9 -1.21 -8.28 -6.24
N TRP A 10 -1.80 -7.19 -6.71
CA TRP A 10 -1.39 -5.82 -6.40
C TRP A 10 -1.69 -5.45 -4.95
N ASP A 11 -2.81 -5.91 -4.40
CA ASP A 11 -3.21 -5.69 -3.01
C ASP A 11 -2.21 -6.39 -2.07
N ALA A 12 -1.84 -7.63 -2.41
CA ALA A 12 -0.81 -8.39 -1.70
C ALA A 12 0.56 -7.70 -1.79
N SER A 13 0.94 -7.17 -2.96
CA SER A 13 2.23 -6.49 -3.12
C SER A 13 2.32 -5.19 -2.30
N ALA A 14 1.21 -4.45 -2.16
CA ALA A 14 1.15 -3.25 -1.34
C ALA A 14 1.34 -3.60 0.14
N ALA A 15 0.62 -4.62 0.63
CA ALA A 15 0.76 -5.08 2.02
C ALA A 15 2.18 -5.57 2.33
N VAL A 16 2.76 -6.39 1.44
CA VAL A 16 4.15 -6.87 1.58
C VAL A 16 5.15 -5.71 1.57
N GLY A 17 4.97 -4.73 0.67
CA GLY A 17 5.81 -3.54 0.59
C GLY A 17 5.79 -2.71 1.89
N VAL A 18 4.61 -2.50 2.48
CA VAL A 18 4.47 -1.79 3.75
C VAL A 18 5.19 -2.53 4.87
N VAL A 19 4.98 -3.84 5.00
CA VAL A 19 5.65 -4.65 6.05
C VAL A 19 7.17 -4.59 5.89
N ALA A 20 7.68 -4.74 4.67
CA ALA A 20 9.12 -4.67 4.40
C ALA A 20 9.72 -3.32 4.81
N LEU A 21 9.06 -2.21 4.46
CA LEU A 21 9.50 -0.86 4.84
C LEU A 21 9.52 -0.66 6.36
N LEU A 22 8.51 -1.18 7.07
CA LEU A 22 8.45 -1.09 8.53
C LEU A 22 9.54 -1.94 9.19
N VAL A 23 9.84 -3.13 8.66
CA VAL A 23 10.96 -3.95 9.14
C VAL A 23 12.29 -3.21 8.97
N VAL A 24 12.52 -2.56 7.82
CA VAL A 24 13.72 -1.74 7.61
C VAL A 24 13.78 -0.60 8.63
N ALA A 25 12.67 0.10 8.85
CA ALA A 25 12.61 1.31 9.67
C ALA A 25 12.67 1.08 11.18
N TYR A 26 12.21 -0.07 11.67
CA TYR A 26 12.12 -0.34 13.10
C TYR A 26 13.06 -1.46 13.58
N VAL A 27 13.50 -2.35 12.69
CA VAL A 27 14.35 -3.50 13.05
C VAL A 27 15.78 -3.32 12.53
N LEU A 28 15.94 -3.00 11.23
CA LEU A 28 17.28 -2.96 10.62
C LEU A 28 18.00 -1.63 10.87
N VAL A 29 17.31 -0.50 10.70
CA VAL A 29 17.89 0.85 10.84
C VAL A 29 16.92 1.76 11.62
N PRO A 30 16.83 1.63 12.95
CA PRO A 30 15.85 2.32 13.79
C PRO A 30 16.24 3.79 14.08
N THR A 31 16.43 4.58 13.03
CA THR A 31 16.68 6.02 13.14
C THR A 31 15.42 6.82 12.80
N PRO A 32 15.18 7.98 13.45
CA PRO A 32 13.99 8.80 13.20
C PRO A 32 13.84 9.20 11.72
N THR A 33 14.95 9.50 11.04
CA THR A 33 14.97 9.84 9.61
C THR A 33 14.45 8.69 8.75
N VAL A 34 14.91 7.45 9.01
CA VAL A 34 14.47 6.28 8.23
C VAL A 34 13.00 5.96 8.51
N GLN A 35 12.53 6.12 9.74
CA GLN A 35 11.11 5.95 10.07
C GLN A 35 10.23 6.95 9.33
N TYR A 36 10.64 8.22 9.28
CA TYR A 36 9.88 9.25 8.58
C TYR A 36 9.81 8.97 7.07
N VAL A 37 10.95 8.60 6.45
CA VAL A 37 11.00 8.22 5.03
C VAL A 37 10.16 6.98 4.75
N ALA A 38 10.20 5.97 5.62
CA ALA A 38 9.39 4.76 5.48
C ALA A 38 7.89 5.08 5.52
N TRP A 39 7.45 5.94 6.44
CA TRP A 39 6.05 6.37 6.50
C TRP A 39 5.63 7.17 5.27
N LEU A 40 6.51 8.01 4.71
CA LEU A 40 6.24 8.71 3.45
C LEU A 40 6.07 7.73 2.28
N ALA A 41 6.92 6.69 2.22
CA ALA A 41 6.81 5.65 1.20
C ALA A 41 5.54 4.80 1.37
N VAL A 42 5.19 4.43 2.61
CA VAL A 42 3.92 3.74 2.94
C VAL A 42 2.73 4.57 2.48
N PHE A 43 2.75 5.88 2.72
CA PHE A 43 1.70 6.79 2.26
C PHE A 43 1.57 6.79 0.73
N CYS A 44 2.68 6.86 -0.01
CA CYS A 44 2.66 6.78 -1.48
C CYS A 44 2.11 5.44 -1.99
N ILE A 45 2.50 4.32 -1.38
CA ILE A 45 1.98 2.98 -1.72
C ILE A 45 0.47 2.93 -1.47
N TRP A 46 0.02 3.46 -0.33
CA TRP A 46 -1.39 3.52 0.02
C TRP A 46 -2.19 4.36 -0.97
N MET A 47 -1.70 5.54 -1.36
CA MET A 47 -2.36 6.39 -2.35
C MET A 47 -2.46 5.71 -3.71
N ALA A 48 -1.39 5.06 -4.18
CA ALA A 48 -1.41 4.33 -5.44
C ALA A 48 -2.41 3.18 -5.43
N TRP A 49 -2.44 2.40 -4.35
CA TRP A 49 -3.41 1.32 -4.16
C TRP A 49 -4.85 1.85 -4.11
N PHE A 50 -5.10 2.88 -3.30
CA PHE A 50 -6.42 3.49 -3.12
C PHE A 50 -6.98 4.02 -4.44
N VAL A 51 -6.15 4.73 -5.22
CA VAL A 51 -6.55 5.25 -6.53
C VAL A 51 -6.82 4.11 -7.51
N PHE A 52 -5.95 3.09 -7.57
CA PHE A 52 -6.15 1.94 -8.46
C PHE A 52 -7.44 1.18 -8.13
N PHE A 53 -7.67 0.91 -6.85
CA PHE A 53 -8.89 0.26 -6.38
C PHE A 53 -10.12 1.11 -6.68
N GLY A 54 -10.06 2.42 -6.43
CA GLY A 54 -11.13 3.36 -6.74
C GLY A 54 -11.47 3.41 -8.23
N VAL A 55 -10.46 3.44 -9.10
CA VAL A 55 -10.63 3.39 -10.57
C VAL A 55 -11.23 2.05 -11.00
N LYS A 56 -10.73 0.93 -10.47
CA LYS A 56 -11.30 -0.41 -10.73
C LYS A 56 -12.76 -0.48 -10.27
N TRP A 57 -13.13 0.19 -9.18
CA TRP A 57 -14.51 0.20 -8.70
C TRP A 57 -15.42 1.10 -9.55
N LEU A 58 -14.94 2.27 -9.97
CA LEU A 58 -15.72 3.26 -10.72
C LEU A 58 -15.93 2.84 -12.20
N TYR A 59 -14.89 2.33 -12.86
CA TYR A 59 -14.90 2.06 -14.31
C TYR A 59 -15.15 0.59 -14.67
N ARG A 60 -15.17 -0.33 -13.70
CA ARG A 60 -15.51 -1.75 -13.91
C ARG A 60 -16.93 -2.10 -13.44
N ALA A 61 -17.72 -1.07 -13.09
CA ALA A 61 -19.14 -1.17 -12.78
C ALA A 61 -20.04 -1.11 -14.05
N GLU A 62 -19.43 -1.33 -15.22
CA GLU A 62 -20.06 -1.48 -16.53
C GLU A 62 -19.83 -2.91 -17.04
#